data_AF-A0A7X6BJ55-F1
#
_entry.id   AF-A0A7X6BJ55-F1
#
_cell.length_a   1.000
_cell.length_b   1.000
_cell.length_c   1.000
_cell.angle_alpha   90.00
_cell.angle_beta   90.00
_cell.angle_gamma   90.00
#
_symmetry.space_group_name_H-M   'P 1'
#
loop_
_entity.id
_entity.type
_entity.pdbx_description
1 polymer ?
#
loop_
_entity_poly.entity_id
_entity_poly.type
_entity_poly.pdbx_seq_one_letter_code
_entity_poly.pdbx_strand_id
1 'polypeptide(L)'
;MDAEFYLVSMDDLNSIFIRQINEKQEKAFHELFLRFFNYLVVYAMRRVQRRDVAEDIVQEVFVNVWEGDKEFNSYVGFRAFLYNAVANRCMDYLKHQVVEDRYAAAVMKEEHEWDELDMAEEEMYRELHLVVQELPERSRAVFELHLEGKKNEEIAQLLALSVLTVKSYKKNAMQYLRKRLGDAHFLLLVGKFF
;
A
#
# COMPACT_ATOMS: atom_id res chain seq x y z
N MET A 1 2.07 7.28 30.00
CA MET A 1 2.55 6.16 29.17
C MET A 1 3.12 6.83 27.95
N ASP A 2 4.43 6.97 27.93
CA ASP A 2 5.10 8.08 27.27
C ASP A 2 5.54 7.66 25.86
N ALA A 3 5.68 8.61 24.92
CA ALA A 3 5.90 8.32 23.50
C ALA A 3 7.14 7.45 23.24
N GLU A 4 8.19 7.59 24.05
CA GLU A 4 9.40 6.75 24.02
C GLU A 4 9.09 5.27 24.29
N PHE A 5 8.16 4.96 25.20
CA PHE A 5 7.78 3.58 25.50
C PHE A 5 7.06 2.90 24.31
N TYR A 6 6.20 3.65 23.61
CA TYR A 6 5.51 3.15 22.42
C TYR A 6 6.47 2.93 21.23
N LEU A 7 7.45 3.83 21.04
CA LEU A 7 8.45 3.71 19.97
C LEU A 7 9.36 2.50 20.19
N VAL A 8 9.86 2.30 21.42
CA VAL A 8 10.68 1.11 21.77
C VAL A 8 9.88 -0.18 21.59
N SER A 9 8.62 -0.21 22.03
CA SER A 9 7.75 -1.38 21.84
C SER A 9 7.48 -1.69 20.35
N MET A 10 7.41 -0.67 19.48
CA MET A 10 7.19 -0.85 18.05
C MET A 10 8.44 -1.40 17.35
N ASP A 11 9.62 -0.92 17.75
CA ASP A 11 10.91 -1.36 17.18
C ASP A 11 11.20 -2.84 17.53
N ASP A 12 10.83 -3.26 18.75
CA ASP A 12 10.86 -4.66 19.17
C ASP A 12 9.92 -5.54 18.33
N LEU A 13 8.69 -5.09 18.08
CA LEU A 13 7.72 -5.84 17.26
C LEU A 13 8.18 -5.97 15.80
N ASN A 14 8.74 -4.90 15.23
CA ASN A 14 9.31 -4.89 13.89
C ASN A 14 10.49 -5.85 13.77
N SER A 15 11.36 -5.89 14.78
CA SER A 15 12.50 -6.81 14.83
C SER A 15 12.06 -8.26 14.93
N ILE A 16 11.03 -8.56 15.74
CA ILE A 16 10.42 -9.89 15.85
C ILE A 16 9.82 -10.33 14.51
N PHE A 17 9.04 -9.46 13.86
CA PHE A 17 8.43 -9.75 12.57
C PHE A 17 9.50 -10.11 11.53
N ILE A 18 10.59 -9.35 11.46
CA ILE A 18 11.66 -9.59 10.50
C ILE A 18 12.40 -10.88 10.77
N ARG A 19 12.69 -11.19 12.03
CA ARG A 19 13.26 -12.48 12.40
C ARG A 19 12.36 -13.63 11.94
N GLN A 20 11.06 -13.52 12.17
CA GLN A 20 10.10 -14.56 11.77
C GLN A 20 9.96 -14.69 10.23
N ILE A 21 10.08 -13.58 9.49
CA ILE A 21 10.17 -13.61 8.02
C ILE A 21 11.42 -14.36 7.55
N ASN A 22 12.58 -14.06 8.14
CA ASN A 22 13.84 -14.75 7.80
C ASN A 22 13.77 -16.25 8.14
N GLU A 23 13.14 -16.61 9.26
CA GLU A 23 12.90 -18.00 9.68
C GLU A 23 11.77 -18.71 8.91
N LYS A 24 11.17 -18.06 7.90
CA LYS A 24 10.06 -18.60 7.09
C LYS A 24 8.85 -19.05 7.91
N GLN A 25 8.53 -18.34 8.98
CA GLN A 25 7.35 -18.65 9.78
C GLN A 25 6.07 -18.28 9.04
N GLU A 26 5.17 -19.24 8.87
CA GLU A 26 3.89 -19.08 8.17
C GLU A 26 3.05 -17.90 8.73
N LYS A 27 3.04 -17.73 10.06
CA LYS A 27 2.32 -16.63 10.72
C LYS A 27 2.83 -15.25 10.29
N ALA A 28 4.15 -15.09 10.17
CA ALA A 28 4.73 -13.84 9.72
C ALA A 28 4.44 -13.58 8.24
N PHE A 29 4.37 -14.63 7.43
CA PHE A 29 3.94 -14.50 6.03
C PHE A 29 2.48 -14.15 5.85
N HIS A 30 1.60 -14.72 6.68
CA HIS A 30 0.21 -14.30 6.74
C HIS A 30 0.09 -12.81 7.11
N GLU A 31 0.86 -12.38 8.10
CA GLU A 31 0.93 -10.98 8.52
C GLU A 31 1.52 -10.06 7.43
N LEU A 32 2.55 -10.51 6.69
CA LEU A 32 3.08 -9.85 5.50
C LEU A 32 1.97 -9.63 4.46
N PHE A 33 1.20 -10.67 4.14
CA PHE A 33 0.07 -10.60 3.22
C PHE A 33 -0.94 -9.54 3.64
N LEU A 34 -1.44 -9.62 4.87
CA LEU A 34 -2.42 -8.66 5.40
C LEU A 34 -1.89 -7.22 5.41
N ARG A 35 -0.59 -7.04 5.68
CA ARG A 35 0.02 -5.70 5.85
C ARG A 35 0.45 -5.03 4.57
N PHE A 36 0.78 -5.78 3.52
CA PHE A 36 1.48 -5.21 2.37
C PHE A 36 0.81 -5.52 1.02
N PHE A 37 0.05 -6.61 0.89
CA PHE A 37 -0.44 -7.07 -0.41
C PHE A 37 -1.24 -6.00 -1.15
N ASN A 38 -2.34 -5.51 -0.56
CA ASN A 38 -3.21 -4.52 -1.20
C ASN A 38 -2.46 -3.22 -1.56
N TYR A 39 -1.49 -2.81 -0.75
CA TYR A 39 -0.71 -1.60 -0.99
C TYR A 39 0.22 -1.73 -2.17
N LEU A 40 0.94 -2.84 -2.22
CA LEU A 40 1.85 -3.14 -3.31
C LEU A 40 1.07 -3.34 -4.61
N VAL A 41 -0.16 -3.85 -4.53
CA VAL A 41 -1.07 -3.92 -5.69
C VAL A 41 -1.45 -2.53 -6.17
N VAL A 42 -1.90 -1.62 -5.28
CA VAL A 42 -2.20 -0.23 -5.67
C VAL A 42 -0.96 0.47 -6.22
N TYR A 43 0.20 0.26 -5.62
CA TYR A 43 1.48 0.79 -6.06
C TYR A 43 1.87 0.29 -7.45
N ALA A 44 1.70 -1.01 -7.73
CA ALA A 44 1.92 -1.60 -9.05
C ALA A 44 0.88 -1.13 -10.07
N MET A 45 -0.40 -1.04 -9.69
CA MET A 45 -1.49 -0.58 -10.55
C MET A 45 -1.26 0.83 -11.10
N ARG A 46 -0.64 1.73 -10.33
CA ARG A 46 -0.27 3.08 -10.80
C ARG A 46 0.72 3.05 -11.97
N ARG A 47 1.49 1.96 -12.12
CA ARG A 47 2.49 1.76 -13.19
C ARG A 47 1.92 0.98 -14.35
N VAL A 48 1.34 -0.19 -14.09
CA VAL A 48 0.88 -1.12 -15.14
C VAL A 48 -0.56 -0.89 -15.59
N GLN A 49 -1.31 -0.02 -14.89
CA GLN A 49 -2.70 0.37 -15.18
C GLN A 49 -3.70 -0.79 -15.33
N ARG A 50 -3.33 -1.98 -14.83
CA ARG A 50 -4.09 -3.23 -14.90
C ARG A 50 -4.03 -3.94 -13.56
N ARG A 51 -5.20 -4.18 -12.98
CA ARG A 51 -5.32 -4.77 -11.63
C ARG A 51 -4.86 -6.22 -11.58
N ASP A 52 -5.27 -7.02 -12.56
CA ASP A 52 -4.89 -8.43 -12.71
C ASP A 52 -3.36 -8.58 -12.78
N VAL A 53 -2.71 -7.77 -13.61
CA VAL A 53 -1.24 -7.76 -13.76
C VAL A 53 -0.55 -7.31 -12.47
N ALA A 54 -1.09 -6.29 -11.80
CA ALA A 54 -0.54 -5.80 -10.54
C ALA A 54 -0.64 -6.83 -9.43
N GLU A 55 -1.77 -7.55 -9.32
CA GLU A 55 -1.95 -8.64 -8.37
C GLU A 55 -0.94 -9.77 -8.63
N ASP A 56 -0.76 -10.18 -9.88
CA ASP A 56 0.20 -11.22 -10.27
C ASP A 56 1.65 -10.84 -9.93
N ILE A 57 2.06 -9.60 -10.24
CA ILE A 57 3.40 -9.09 -9.90
C ILE A 57 3.66 -9.16 -8.40
N VAL A 58 2.70 -8.72 -7.59
CA VAL A 58 2.84 -8.69 -6.13
C VAL A 58 2.86 -10.10 -5.57
N GLN A 59 2.00 -11.00 -6.08
CA GLN A 59 2.04 -12.42 -5.71
C GLN A 59 3.42 -13.02 -5.99
N GLU A 60 3.99 -12.78 -7.17
CA GLU A 60 5.31 -13.29 -7.53
C GLU A 60 6.40 -12.75 -6.59
N VAL A 61 6.35 -11.47 -6.21
CA VAL A 61 7.27 -10.92 -5.21
C VAL A 61 7.14 -11.63 -3.86
N PHE A 62 5.92 -11.96 -3.42
CA PHE A 62 5.69 -12.63 -2.14
C PHE A 62 6.16 -14.08 -2.18
N VAL A 63 5.94 -14.78 -3.29
CA VAL A 63 6.48 -16.12 -3.53
C VAL A 63 8.01 -16.08 -3.49
N ASN A 64 8.64 -15.10 -4.15
CA ASN A 64 10.10 -14.94 -4.10
C ASN A 64 10.63 -14.66 -2.68
N VAL A 65 9.86 -13.94 -1.85
CA VAL A 65 10.19 -13.74 -0.44
C VAL A 65 10.04 -15.03 0.35
N TRP A 66 9.03 -15.87 0.07
CA TRP A 66 8.81 -17.15 0.73
C TRP A 66 9.88 -18.19 0.37
N GLU A 67 10.11 -18.38 -0.93
CA GLU A 67 10.98 -19.43 -1.46
C GLU A 67 12.46 -19.04 -1.50
N GLY A 68 12.78 -17.74 -1.52
CA GLY A 68 14.15 -17.25 -1.63
C GLY A 68 14.90 -17.23 -0.30
N ASP A 69 16.23 -17.30 -0.36
CA ASP A 69 17.12 -17.33 0.81
C ASP A 69 17.56 -15.94 1.30
N LYS A 70 16.94 -14.87 0.80
CA LYS A 70 17.32 -13.50 1.19
C LYS A 70 16.93 -13.23 2.64
N GLU A 71 17.93 -12.86 3.44
CA GLU A 71 17.72 -12.37 4.80
C GLU A 71 17.61 -10.85 4.83
N PHE A 72 16.76 -10.36 5.73
CA PHE A 72 16.55 -8.94 5.97
C PHE A 72 17.09 -8.54 7.33
N ASN A 73 17.93 -7.51 7.36
CA ASN A 73 18.59 -7.04 8.59
C ASN A 73 17.70 -6.07 9.40
N SER A 74 16.66 -5.51 8.79
CA SER A 74 15.75 -4.58 9.46
C SER A 74 14.41 -4.50 8.74
N TYR A 75 13.42 -3.96 9.45
CA TYR A 75 12.09 -3.74 8.91
C TYR A 75 12.10 -2.74 7.75
N VAL A 76 12.87 -1.66 7.88
CA VAL A 76 13.05 -0.66 6.82
C VAL A 76 13.66 -1.30 5.57
N GLY A 77 14.72 -2.11 5.73
CA GLY A 77 15.37 -2.79 4.61
C GLY A 77 14.45 -3.79 3.90
N PHE A 78 13.60 -4.50 4.66
CA PHE A 78 12.59 -5.38 4.11
C PHE A 78 11.51 -4.63 3.32
N ARG A 79 11.00 -3.52 3.85
CA ARG A 79 10.04 -2.66 3.12
C ARG A 79 10.63 -2.18 1.80
N ALA A 80 11.83 -1.60 1.85
CA ALA A 80 12.51 -1.10 0.67
C ALA A 80 12.70 -2.22 -0.37
N PHE A 81 13.04 -3.44 0.07
CA PHE A 81 13.13 -4.58 -0.83
C PHE A 81 11.80 -4.89 -1.53
N LEU A 82 10.69 -4.99 -0.80
CA LEU A 82 9.38 -5.32 -1.39
C LEU A 82 8.99 -4.33 -2.48
N TYR A 83 9.14 -3.05 -2.18
CA TYR A 83 8.82 -1.96 -3.10
C TYR A 83 9.72 -1.98 -4.32
N ASN A 84 11.03 -2.09 -4.15
CA ASN A 84 11.98 -2.22 -5.25
C ASN A 84 11.69 -3.44 -6.12
N ALA A 85 11.39 -4.58 -5.51
CA ALA A 85 11.06 -5.80 -6.24
C ALA A 85 9.80 -5.64 -7.09
N VAL A 86 8.75 -5.03 -6.54
CA VAL A 86 7.51 -4.74 -7.29
C VAL A 86 7.74 -3.73 -8.41
N ALA A 87 8.48 -2.65 -8.16
CA ALA A 87 8.81 -1.66 -9.16
C ALA A 87 9.60 -2.26 -10.33
N ASN A 88 10.61 -3.08 -10.03
CA ASN A 88 11.41 -3.77 -11.04
C ASN A 88 10.55 -4.69 -11.89
N ARG A 89 9.66 -5.48 -11.28
CA ARG A 89 8.75 -6.36 -12.00
C ARG A 89 7.73 -5.59 -12.85
N CYS A 90 7.22 -4.46 -12.37
CA CYS A 90 6.39 -3.57 -13.20
C CYS A 90 7.16 -3.06 -14.41
N MET A 91 8.42 -2.64 -14.21
CA MET A 91 9.28 -2.18 -15.29
C MET A 91 9.58 -3.30 -16.30
N ASP A 92 9.82 -4.52 -15.83
CA ASP A 92 10.05 -5.68 -16.71
C ASP A 92 8.79 -6.03 -17.51
N TYR A 93 7.61 -6.03 -16.87
CA TYR A 93 6.33 -6.18 -17.56
C TYR A 93 6.13 -5.12 -18.65
N LEU A 94 6.37 -3.84 -18.32
CA LEU A 94 6.23 -2.73 -19.26
C LEU A 94 7.26 -2.82 -20.39
N LYS A 95 8.50 -3.24 -20.12
CA LYS A 95 9.49 -3.52 -21.18
C LYS A 95 9.02 -4.63 -22.09
N HIS A 96 8.45 -5.71 -21.55
CA HIS A 96 7.91 -6.80 -22.35
C HIS A 96 6.73 -6.35 -23.21
N GLN A 97 5.79 -5.59 -22.65
CA GLN A 97 4.71 -4.95 -23.43
C GLN A 97 5.28 -4.02 -24.51
N VAL A 98 6.26 -3.19 -24.17
CA VAL A 98 6.91 -2.29 -25.12
C VAL A 98 7.70 -3.05 -26.16
N VAL A 99 8.22 -4.25 -25.90
CA VAL A 99 8.89 -5.11 -26.89
C VAL A 99 7.88 -5.76 -27.82
N GLU A 100 6.76 -6.25 -27.29
CA GLU A 100 5.61 -6.73 -28.08
C GLU A 100 5.05 -5.60 -28.96
N ASP A 101 4.88 -4.42 -28.38
CA ASP A 101 4.46 -3.19 -29.07
C ASP A 101 5.60 -2.56 -29.90
N ARG A 102 6.89 -2.90 -29.70
CA ARG A 102 8.04 -2.40 -30.51
C ARG A 102 8.22 -3.11 -31.82
N TYR A 103 7.58 -4.27 -32.01
CA TYR A 103 7.25 -4.70 -33.36
C TYR A 103 6.31 -3.69 -34.06
N ALA A 104 5.72 -2.73 -33.33
CA ALA A 104 4.92 -1.61 -33.85
C ALA A 104 5.49 -0.18 -33.60
N ALA A 105 6.21 0.18 -32.51
CA ALA A 105 6.93 1.47 -32.38
C ALA A 105 7.86 1.58 -31.16
N ALA A 106 8.93 2.37 -31.26
CA ALA A 106 10.09 2.36 -30.36
C ALA A 106 10.14 3.40 -29.22
N VAL A 107 10.74 2.95 -28.11
CA VAL A 107 11.44 3.68 -27.01
C VAL A 107 10.61 3.98 -25.75
N MET A 108 11.11 3.57 -24.57
CA MET A 108 11.55 4.44 -23.44
C MET A 108 12.26 3.60 -22.36
N LYS A 109 13.32 4.16 -21.78
CA LYS A 109 14.11 3.61 -20.66
C LYS A 109 14.20 4.72 -19.61
N GLU A 110 13.60 4.51 -18.45
CA GLU A 110 13.90 5.26 -17.23
C GLU A 110 14.13 4.25 -16.11
N GLU A 111 15.33 4.27 -15.53
CA GLU A 111 15.60 3.67 -14.23
C GLU A 111 15.11 4.67 -13.19
N HIS A 112 14.07 4.32 -12.43
CA HIS A 112 13.72 5.05 -11.21
C HIS A 112 14.54 4.46 -10.06
N GLU A 113 15.60 5.15 -9.66
CA GLU A 113 16.11 5.06 -8.29
C GLU A 113 15.08 5.71 -7.36
N TRP A 114 14.68 4.96 -6.35
CA TRP A 114 13.75 5.40 -5.32
C TRP A 114 14.42 6.39 -4.38
N ASP A 115 13.88 7.60 -4.28
CA ASP A 115 14.41 8.67 -3.44
C ASP A 115 13.77 8.66 -2.03
N GLU A 116 14.38 9.32 -1.05
CA GLU A 116 13.88 9.41 0.35
C GLU A 116 12.46 9.98 0.44
N LEU A 117 12.06 10.81 -0.54
CA LEU A 117 10.73 11.37 -0.68
C LEU A 117 9.65 10.32 -0.99
N ASP A 118 10.00 9.27 -1.75
CA ASP A 118 9.07 8.17 -2.07
C ASP A 118 8.81 7.31 -0.82
N MET A 119 9.82 7.10 0.03
CA MET A 119 9.67 6.37 1.30
C MET A 119 8.79 7.10 2.32
N ALA A 120 8.96 8.43 2.45
CA ALA A 120 8.13 9.24 3.34
C ALA A 120 6.67 9.29 2.87
N GLU A 121 6.46 9.34 1.55
CA GLU A 121 5.14 9.21 0.97
C GLU A 121 4.53 7.85 1.30
N GLU A 122 5.23 6.74 1.07
CA GLU A 122 4.74 5.40 1.37
C GLU A 122 4.45 5.14 2.85
N GLU A 123 5.25 5.73 3.75
CA GLU A 123 4.99 5.69 5.18
C GLU A 123 3.65 6.36 5.53
N MET A 124 3.36 7.50 4.91
CA MET A 124 2.08 8.19 5.05
C MET A 124 0.91 7.34 4.48
N TYR A 125 1.10 6.67 3.34
CA TYR A 125 0.09 5.75 2.78
C TYR A 125 -0.18 4.55 3.69
N ARG A 126 0.87 3.99 4.30
CA ARG A 126 0.77 2.90 5.28
C ARG A 126 0.01 3.33 6.53
N GLU A 127 0.37 4.45 7.12
CA GLU A 127 -0.33 4.98 8.29
C GLU A 127 -1.80 5.25 7.99
N LEU A 128 -2.08 5.85 6.83
CA LEU A 128 -3.46 6.10 6.37
C LEU A 128 -4.29 4.82 6.40
N HIS A 129 -3.81 3.76 5.77
CA HIS A 129 -4.60 2.56 5.62
C HIS A 129 -4.69 1.76 6.93
N LEU A 130 -3.66 1.75 7.79
CA LEU A 130 -3.80 1.20 9.14
C LEU A 130 -4.93 1.88 9.90
N VAL A 131 -5.04 3.21 9.81
CA VAL A 131 -6.14 3.96 10.43
C VAL A 131 -7.47 3.72 9.73
N VAL A 132 -7.49 3.52 8.41
CA VAL A 132 -8.71 3.14 7.66
C VAL A 132 -9.22 1.76 8.11
N GLN A 133 -8.34 0.80 8.41
CA GLN A 133 -8.73 -0.50 8.94
C GLN A 133 -9.35 -0.42 10.35
N GLU A 134 -9.14 0.66 11.09
CA GLU A 134 -9.81 0.90 12.37
C GLU A 134 -11.25 1.44 12.20
N LEU A 135 -11.64 1.88 11.00
CA LEU A 135 -12.98 2.38 10.75
C LEU A 135 -14.02 1.25 10.85
N PRO A 136 -15.26 1.56 11.29
CA PRO A 136 -16.38 0.64 11.17
C PRO A 136 -16.57 0.19 9.73
N GLU A 137 -16.87 -1.09 9.53
CA GLU A 137 -16.91 -1.78 8.23
C GLU A 137 -17.61 -0.99 7.11
N ARG A 138 -18.81 -0.46 7.36
CA ARG A 138 -19.54 0.35 6.37
C ARG A 138 -18.87 1.68 6.04
N SER A 139 -18.23 2.30 7.03
CA SER A 139 -17.49 3.54 6.82
C SER A 139 -16.18 3.30 6.08
N ARG A 140 -15.54 2.15 6.31
CA ARG A 140 -14.34 1.69 5.60
C ARG A 140 -14.63 1.44 4.13
N ALA A 141 -15.65 0.63 3.82
CA ALA A 141 -16.03 0.31 2.45
C ALA A 141 -16.36 1.56 1.61
N VAL A 142 -17.07 2.53 2.21
CA VAL A 142 -17.33 3.83 1.56
C VAL A 142 -16.05 4.60 1.29
N PHE A 143 -15.09 4.57 2.22
CA PHE A 143 -13.84 5.30 2.10
C PHE A 143 -12.91 4.66 1.05
N GLU A 144 -12.78 3.33 1.03
CA GLU A 144 -12.00 2.58 0.05
C GLU A 144 -12.50 2.84 -1.38
N LEU A 145 -13.81 2.71 -1.62
CA LEU A 145 -14.40 3.01 -2.93
C LEU A 145 -14.19 4.48 -3.36
N HIS A 146 -14.10 5.39 -2.40
CA HIS A 146 -13.78 6.78 -2.71
C HIS A 146 -12.31 6.96 -3.10
N LEU A 147 -11.38 6.28 -2.43
CA LEU A 147 -9.97 6.25 -2.81
C LEU A 147 -9.74 5.63 -4.19
N GLU A 148 -10.61 4.69 -4.60
CA GLU A 148 -10.68 4.16 -5.95
C GLU A 148 -11.22 5.17 -7.00
N GLY A 149 -11.54 6.41 -6.58
CA GLY A 149 -11.99 7.49 -7.47
C GLY A 149 -13.49 7.49 -7.78
N LYS A 150 -14.28 6.62 -7.14
CA LYS A 150 -15.73 6.56 -7.38
C LYS A 150 -16.45 7.80 -6.82
N LYS A 151 -17.47 8.26 -7.54
CA LYS A 151 -18.35 9.37 -7.13
C LYS A 151 -19.32 8.90 -6.05
N ASN A 152 -19.83 9.84 -5.26
CA ASN A 152 -20.71 9.52 -4.13
C ASN A 152 -21.99 8.79 -4.59
N GLU A 153 -22.49 9.11 -5.77
CA GLU A 153 -23.64 8.47 -6.41
C GLU A 153 -23.36 7.01 -6.78
N GLU A 154 -22.17 6.72 -7.30
CA GLU A 154 -21.73 5.37 -7.66
C GLU A 154 -21.55 4.51 -6.40
N ILE A 155 -20.92 5.07 -5.35
CA ILE A 155 -20.75 4.40 -4.06
C ILE A 155 -22.11 4.10 -3.42
N ALA A 156 -23.04 5.04 -3.48
CA ALA A 156 -24.39 4.88 -2.96
C ALA A 156 -25.11 3.71 -3.65
N GLN A 157 -24.98 3.60 -4.97
CA GLN A 157 -25.54 2.47 -5.72
C GLN A 157 -24.88 1.15 -5.37
N LEU A 158 -23.54 1.09 -5.35
CA LEU A 158 -22.78 -0.14 -5.08
C LEU A 158 -23.05 -0.72 -3.70
N LEU A 159 -23.24 0.14 -2.69
CA LEU A 159 -23.45 -0.29 -1.31
C LEU A 159 -24.92 -0.28 -0.87
N ALA A 160 -25.85 0.01 -1.79
CA ALA A 160 -27.28 0.19 -1.50
C ALA A 160 -27.52 1.19 -0.34
N LEU A 161 -26.84 2.34 -0.40
CA LEU A 161 -26.94 3.44 0.57
C LEU A 161 -27.57 4.68 -0.08
N SER A 162 -28.02 5.63 0.73
CA SER A 162 -28.32 6.97 0.22
C SER A 162 -27.04 7.79 0.00
N VAL A 163 -27.05 8.71 -0.96
CA VAL A 163 -25.91 9.64 -1.18
C VAL A 163 -25.60 10.46 0.07
N LEU A 164 -26.62 10.80 0.86
CA LEU A 164 -26.45 11.48 2.16
C LEU A 164 -25.71 10.60 3.17
N THR A 165 -26.04 9.30 3.22
CA THR A 165 -25.35 8.32 4.06
C THR A 165 -23.89 8.17 3.65
N VAL A 166 -23.59 8.13 2.35
CA VAL A 166 -22.22 8.10 1.82
C VAL A 166 -21.44 9.34 2.26
N LYS A 167 -22.01 10.54 2.10
CA LYS A 167 -21.38 11.80 2.55
C LYS A 167 -21.12 11.79 4.06
N SER A 168 -22.06 11.26 4.85
CA SER A 168 -21.92 11.14 6.30
C SER A 168 -20.79 10.17 6.69
N TYR A 169 -20.72 8.99 6.07
CA TYR A 169 -19.63 8.05 6.30
C TYR A 169 -18.27 8.61 5.90
N LYS A 170 -18.16 9.31 4.77
CA LYS A 170 -16.91 10.00 4.38
C LYS A 170 -16.50 11.06 5.39
N LYS A 171 -17.45 11.89 5.86
CA LYS A 171 -17.19 12.90 6.89
C LYS A 171 -16.68 12.28 8.19
N ASN A 172 -17.32 11.19 8.64
CA ASN A 172 -16.95 10.50 9.87
C ASN A 172 -15.59 9.83 9.75
N ALA A 173 -15.31 9.16 8.62
CA ALA A 173 -14.01 8.59 8.31
C ALA A 173 -12.91 9.67 8.34
N MET A 174 -13.17 10.83 7.72
CA MET A 174 -12.23 11.94 7.68
C MET A 174 -11.92 12.52 9.08
N GLN A 175 -12.94 12.69 9.91
CA GLN A 175 -12.76 13.13 11.30
C GLN A 175 -11.97 12.12 12.13
N TYR A 176 -12.20 10.83 11.92
CA TYR A 176 -11.47 9.76 12.58
C TYR A 176 -9.99 9.76 12.16
N LEU A 177 -9.72 9.83 10.86
CA LEU A 177 -8.36 9.88 10.31
C LEU A 177 -7.59 11.09 10.84
N ARG A 178 -8.20 12.27 10.84
CA ARG A 178 -7.60 13.49 11.41
C ARG A 178 -7.21 13.32 12.87
N LYS A 179 -8.09 12.73 13.68
CA LYS A 179 -7.86 12.53 15.11
C LYS A 179 -6.73 11.51 15.37
N ARG A 180 -6.58 10.51 14.51
CA ARG A 180 -5.59 9.43 14.67
C ARG A 180 -4.22 9.76 14.10
N LEU A 181 -4.14 10.45 12.97
CA LEU A 181 -2.89 10.80 12.28
C LEU A 181 -2.28 12.13 12.80
N GLY A 182 -3.09 12.98 13.43
CA GLY A 182 -2.70 14.34 13.82
C GLY A 182 -2.81 15.33 12.66
N ASP A 183 -2.88 16.62 12.98
CA ASP A 183 -3.19 17.68 12.01
C ASP A 183 -2.16 17.81 10.88
N ALA A 184 -0.87 17.60 11.16
CA ALA A 184 0.22 17.72 10.18
C ALA A 184 0.18 16.62 9.11
N HIS A 185 0.10 15.34 9.52
CA HIS A 185 -0.03 14.21 8.59
C HIS A 185 -1.35 14.26 7.82
N PHE A 186 -2.43 14.70 8.48
CA PHE A 186 -3.73 14.86 7.84
C PHE A 186 -3.73 15.92 6.73
N LEU A 187 -3.06 17.06 6.94
CA LEU A 187 -2.93 18.13 5.93
C LEU A 187 -2.16 17.67 4.69
N LEU A 188 -1.08 16.90 4.86
CA LEU A 188 -0.33 16.30 3.76
C LEU A 188 -1.18 15.32 2.94
N LEU A 189 -2.04 14.57 3.63
CA LEU A 189 -2.95 13.60 3.03
C LEU A 189 -4.08 14.28 2.24
N VAL A 190 -4.70 15.32 2.79
CA VAL A 190 -5.72 16.10 2.08
C VAL A 190 -5.11 16.73 0.82
N GLY A 191 -3.91 17.32 0.90
CA GLY A 191 -3.28 17.96 -0.26
C GLY A 191 -2.90 17.02 -1.42
N LYS A 192 -2.80 15.70 -1.18
CA LYS A 192 -2.44 14.72 -2.21
C LYS A 192 -3.60 13.88 -2.76
N PHE A 193 -4.67 13.69 -1.99
CA PHE A 193 -5.73 12.74 -2.33
C PHE A 193 -7.12 13.36 -2.51
N PHE A 194 -7.31 14.61 -2.08
CA PHE A 194 -8.60 15.30 -2.04
C PHE A 194 -8.52 16.66 -2.72
#